data_AF-A0A1H3K133-F1
#
_entry.id   AF-A0A1H3K133-F1
#
_cell.length_a   1.000
_cell.length_b   1.000
_cell.length_c   1.000
_cell.angle_alpha   90.00
_cell.angle_beta   90.00
_cell.angle_gamma   90.00
#
_symmetry.space_group_name_H-M   'P 1'
#
loop_
_entity.id
_entity.type
_entity.pdbx_description
1 polymer ?
#
loop_
_entity_poly.entity_id
_entity_poly.type
_entity_poly.pdbx_seq_one_letter_code
_entity_poly.pdbx_strand_id
1 'polypeptide(L)'
;MEEARQHPAVSIALDESGPAPLRGWYEHRESGRYTLARHWPPRFDVAASADFPPLRASRLAHQVRQDVWRAFQRLRGFSPVVQIDVRDTGIRVTAGGRAARPVPPGLETRIEALLDDPCLRARWIAHASKWAA
;
A
#
# COMPACT_ATOMS: atom_id res chain seq x y z
N MET A 1 17.36 -5.05 27.19
CA MET A 1 15.88 -5.04 27.18
C MET A 1 15.48 -4.14 26.04
N GLU A 2 15.18 -4.76 24.90
CA GLU A 2 14.89 -4.13 23.62
C GLU A 2 13.58 -3.36 23.74
N GLU A 3 13.66 -2.03 23.85
CA GLU A 3 12.50 -1.15 23.78
C GLU A 3 11.81 -1.39 22.44
N ALA A 4 10.59 -1.92 22.54
CA ALA A 4 9.69 -2.09 21.42
C ALA A 4 9.61 -0.77 20.66
N ARG A 5 10.20 -0.73 19.47
CA ARG A 5 10.00 0.34 18.48
C ARG A 5 8.52 0.33 18.09
N GLN A 6 7.73 1.00 18.91
CA GLN A 6 6.38 1.43 18.57
C GLN A 6 6.54 2.31 17.34
N HIS A 7 6.31 1.77 16.15
CA HIS A 7 6.20 2.58 14.94
C HIS A 7 5.03 3.53 15.17
N PRO A 8 5.25 4.86 15.29
CA PRO A 8 4.12 5.76 15.32
C PRO A 8 3.41 5.60 13.98
N ALA A 9 2.11 5.32 14.02
CA ALA A 9 1.25 5.56 12.87
C ALA A 9 1.44 7.03 12.51
N VAL A 10 2.26 7.28 11.49
CA VAL A 10 2.60 8.61 11.00
C VAL A 10 1.31 9.22 10.47
N SER A 11 0.56 9.86 11.37
CA SER A 11 -0.50 10.79 11.06
C SER A 11 0.18 12.09 10.68
N ILE A 12 0.78 12.11 9.49
CA ILE A 12 0.96 13.38 8.78
C ILE A 12 -0.46 13.89 8.58
N ALA A 13 -0.77 15.04 9.16
CA ALA A 13 -1.99 15.78 8.89
C ALA A 13 -1.97 16.17 7.41
N LEU A 14 -2.39 15.23 6.58
CA LEU A 14 -2.68 15.47 5.18
C LEU A 14 -3.78 16.52 5.17
N ASP A 15 -3.57 17.61 4.44
CA ASP A 15 -4.61 18.59 4.18
C ASP A 15 -5.90 17.86 3.80
N GLU A 16 -6.96 18.08 4.59
CA GLU A 16 -8.24 17.33 4.47
C GLU A 16 -8.87 17.53 3.08
N SER A 17 -8.49 18.60 2.37
CA SER A 17 -8.94 18.89 1.01
C SER A 17 -8.36 17.92 -0.04
N GLY A 18 -7.17 17.36 0.21
CA GLY A 18 -6.56 16.28 -0.58
C GLY A 18 -6.26 16.58 -2.05
N PRO A 19 -5.55 15.68 -2.76
CA PRO A 19 -5.37 15.81 -4.20
C PRO A 19 -6.69 15.55 -4.95
N ALA A 20 -6.86 16.09 -6.16
CA ALA A 20 -8.00 15.74 -6.99
C ALA A 20 -7.92 14.25 -7.42
N PRO A 21 -9.03 13.49 -7.37
CA PRO A 21 -9.00 12.08 -7.76
C PRO A 21 -8.92 11.92 -9.27
N LEU A 22 -8.06 11.00 -9.74
CA LEU A 22 -7.97 10.57 -11.13
C LEU A 22 -8.67 9.22 -11.28
N ARG A 23 -9.73 9.17 -12.10
CA ARG A 23 -10.51 7.94 -12.36
C ARG A 23 -10.99 7.26 -11.06
N GLY A 24 -11.34 8.05 -10.05
CA GLY A 24 -11.82 7.57 -8.75
C GLY A 24 -10.72 7.11 -7.78
N TRP A 25 -9.45 7.45 -8.04
CA TRP A 25 -8.32 7.17 -7.15
C TRP A 25 -7.56 8.45 -6.80
N TYR A 26 -7.18 8.58 -5.55
CA TYR A 26 -6.31 9.62 -5.05
C TYR A 26 -4.86 9.15 -5.16
N GLU A 27 -4.03 9.96 -5.81
CA GLU A 27 -2.58 9.78 -5.89
C GLU A 27 -1.91 10.94 -5.18
N HIS A 28 -1.03 10.65 -4.24
CA HIS A 28 -0.27 11.65 -3.51
C HIS A 28 1.20 11.30 -3.49
N ARG A 29 2.06 12.28 -3.75
CA ARG A 29 3.52 12.16 -3.76
C ARG A 29 4.10 13.23 -2.85
N GLU A 30 4.90 12.79 -1.89
CA GLU A 30 5.54 13.69 -0.93
C GLU A 30 6.87 13.08 -0.50
N SER A 31 7.99 13.79 -0.68
CA SER A 31 9.28 13.48 -0.04
C SER A 31 9.68 12.00 -0.01
N GLY A 32 9.62 11.30 -1.15
CA GLY A 32 9.96 9.87 -1.24
C GLY A 32 8.84 8.90 -0.86
N ARG A 33 7.66 9.40 -0.47
CA ARG A 33 6.44 8.65 -0.20
C ARG A 33 5.47 8.77 -1.38
N TYR A 34 4.88 7.66 -1.78
CA TYR A 34 3.81 7.58 -2.76
C TYR A 34 2.60 6.90 -2.13
N THR A 35 1.43 7.54 -2.17
CA THR A 35 0.18 6.98 -1.64
C THR A 35 -0.85 6.88 -2.76
N LEU A 36 -1.48 5.71 -2.88
CA LEU A 36 -2.58 5.42 -3.78
C LEU A 36 -3.77 4.90 -2.96
N ALA A 37 -4.86 5.67 -2.94
CA ALA A 37 -6.01 5.39 -2.10
C ALA A 37 -7.32 5.62 -2.87
N ARG A 38 -8.38 4.92 -2.49
CA ARG A 38 -9.73 5.20 -3.03
C ARG A 38 -10.45 6.31 -2.28
N HIS A 39 -10.12 6.54 -1.02
CA HIS A 39 -10.69 7.58 -0.18
C HIS A 39 -9.58 8.44 0.42
N TRP A 40 -9.87 9.73 0.55
CA TRP A 40 -9.04 10.70 1.26
C TRP A 40 -9.72 11.14 2.58
N PRO A 41 -8.99 11.35 3.67
CA PRO A 41 -7.59 10.93 3.86
C PRO A 41 -7.44 9.39 3.83
N PRO A 42 -6.26 8.88 3.41
CA PRO A 42 -5.95 7.46 3.42
C PRO A 42 -6.02 6.93 4.85
N ARG A 43 -6.61 5.74 5.02
CA ARG A 43 -6.75 5.09 6.33
C ARG A 43 -6.47 3.60 6.20
N PHE A 44 -5.69 3.09 7.14
CA PHE A 44 -5.39 1.67 7.29
C PHE A 44 -6.08 1.15 8.56
N ASP A 45 -7.20 0.44 8.40
CA ASP A 45 -7.79 -0.34 9.51
C ASP A 45 -7.07 -1.68 9.69
N VAL A 46 -6.43 -2.15 8.61
CA VAL A 46 -5.56 -3.31 8.53
C VAL A 46 -4.47 -3.00 7.50
N ALA A 47 -3.24 -3.44 7.74
CA ALA A 47 -2.16 -3.33 6.78
C ALA A 47 -1.08 -4.37 7.05
N ALA A 48 -0.40 -4.80 6.00
CA ALA A 48 0.88 -5.49 6.09
C ALA A 48 1.90 -4.78 5.18
N SER A 49 3.18 -5.08 5.34
CA SER A 49 4.24 -4.44 4.58
C SER A 49 5.33 -5.40 4.17
N ALA A 50 5.93 -5.15 3.00
CA ALA A 50 7.07 -5.91 2.49
C ALA A 50 8.06 -5.00 1.78
N ASP A 51 9.33 -5.41 1.78
CA ASP A 51 10.41 -4.68 1.11
C ASP A 51 10.64 -5.23 -0.31
N PHE A 52 11.00 -4.33 -1.21
CA PHE A 52 11.25 -4.58 -2.62
C PHE A 52 12.54 -3.86 -3.05
N PRO A 53 13.20 -4.32 -4.12
CA PRO A 53 14.30 -3.57 -4.73
C PRO A 53 13.83 -2.17 -5.20
N PRO A 54 14.75 -1.27 -5.58
CA PRO A 54 14.39 0.02 -6.16
C PRO A 54 13.51 -0.18 -7.42
N LEU A 55 12.27 0.32 -7.37
CA LEU A 55 11.27 0.18 -8.44
C LEU A 55 10.48 1.48 -8.62
N ARG A 56 9.78 1.59 -9.76
CA ARG A 56 8.85 2.70 -9.98
C ARG A 56 7.64 2.60 -9.06
N ALA A 57 7.62 3.42 -8.00
CA ALA A 57 6.59 3.42 -6.96
C ALA A 57 5.16 3.39 -7.53
N SER A 58 4.79 4.31 -8.43
CA SER A 58 3.43 4.33 -8.97
C SER A 58 3.04 3.03 -9.66
N ARG A 59 3.91 2.48 -10.51
CA ARG A 59 3.64 1.21 -11.22
C ARG A 59 3.46 0.06 -10.24
N LEU A 60 4.32 -0.03 -9.23
CA LEU A 60 4.20 -1.06 -8.20
C LEU A 60 2.89 -0.90 -7.43
N ALA A 61 2.58 0.32 -6.98
CA ALA A 61 1.37 0.59 -6.22
C ALA A 61 0.10 0.22 -7.00
N HIS A 62 0.01 0.51 -8.30
CA HIS A 62 -1.16 0.15 -9.10
C HIS A 62 -1.35 -1.37 -9.23
N GLN A 63 -0.26 -2.13 -9.40
CA GLN A 63 -0.29 -3.59 -9.47
C GLN A 63 -0.68 -4.20 -8.13
N VAL A 64 0.01 -3.82 -7.04
CA VAL A 64 -0.30 -4.29 -5.68
C VAL A 64 -1.76 -3.99 -5.35
N ARG A 65 -2.22 -2.76 -5.57
CA ARG A 65 -3.63 -2.36 -5.37
C ARG A 65 -4.59 -3.24 -6.17
N GLN A 66 -4.27 -3.55 -7.44
CA GLN A 66 -5.13 -4.38 -8.28
C GLN A 66 -5.30 -5.78 -7.70
N ASP A 67 -4.23 -6.40 -7.22
CA ASP A 67 -4.29 -7.76 -6.68
C ASP A 67 -4.86 -7.80 -5.26
N VAL A 68 -4.52 -6.83 -4.42
CA VAL A 68 -5.17 -6.61 -3.11
C VAL A 68 -6.67 -6.44 -3.29
N TRP A 69 -7.11 -5.60 -4.23
CA TRP A 69 -8.53 -5.46 -4.54
C TRP A 69 -9.14 -6.78 -5.01
N ARG A 70 -8.51 -7.49 -5.95
CA ARG A 70 -9.03 -8.78 -6.43
C ARG A 70 -9.18 -9.82 -5.32
N ALA A 71 -8.24 -9.87 -4.39
CA ALA A 71 -8.22 -10.80 -3.27
C ALA A 71 -9.31 -10.47 -2.22
N PHE A 72 -9.59 -9.19 -1.99
CA PHE A 72 -10.43 -8.74 -0.87
C PHE A 72 -11.70 -7.99 -1.30
N GLN A 73 -12.04 -7.89 -2.58
CA GLN A 73 -13.25 -7.19 -3.06
C GLN A 73 -14.57 -7.73 -2.48
N ARG A 74 -14.59 -8.98 -2.02
CA ARG A 74 -15.77 -9.60 -1.37
C ARG A 74 -15.86 -9.29 0.12
N LEU A 75 -14.81 -8.69 0.71
CA LEU A 75 -14.82 -8.26 2.10
C LEU A 75 -15.63 -6.96 2.21
N ARG A 76 -16.68 -6.99 3.04
CA ARG A 76 -17.57 -5.85 3.25
C ARG A 76 -16.80 -4.64 3.76
N GLY A 77 -17.01 -3.50 3.12
CA GLY A 77 -16.39 -2.22 3.51
C GLY A 77 -14.89 -2.15 3.23
N PHE A 78 -14.31 -3.11 2.51
CA PHE A 78 -12.91 -3.06 2.17
C PHE A 78 -12.63 -2.00 1.10
N SER A 79 -11.70 -1.10 1.38
CA SER A 79 -11.22 -0.11 0.42
C SER A 79 -9.69 -0.06 0.46
N PRO A 80 -9.00 -0.45 -0.62
CA PRO A 80 -7.56 -0.59 -0.59
C PRO A 80 -6.86 0.77 -0.55
N VAL A 81 -5.75 0.78 0.20
CA VAL A 81 -4.74 1.84 0.24
C VAL A 81 -3.39 1.15 0.04
N VAL A 82 -2.56 1.72 -0.83
CA VAL A 82 -1.17 1.30 -1.00
C VAL A 82 -0.29 2.51 -0.78
N GLN A 83 0.68 2.36 0.09
CA GLN A 83 1.69 3.35 0.39
C GLN A 83 3.06 2.77 0.09
N ILE A 84 3.93 3.58 -0.49
CA ILE A 84 5.29 3.21 -0.82
C ILE A 84 6.21 4.26 -0.23
N ASP A 85 7.18 3.80 0.53
CA ASP A 85 8.26 4.61 1.07
C ASP A 85 9.56 4.25 0.34
N VAL A 86 10.11 5.20 -0.40
CA VAL A 86 11.44 5.08 -1.00
C VAL A 86 12.49 5.19 0.09
N ARG A 87 13.43 4.25 0.08
CA ARG A 87 14.56 4.15 1.00
C ARG A 87 15.85 4.12 0.20
N ASP A 88 16.99 4.26 0.88
CA ASP A 88 18.30 4.31 0.21
C ASP A 88 18.60 3.05 -0.61
N THR A 89 18.16 1.87 -0.14
CA THR A 89 18.48 0.58 -0.75
C THR A 89 17.30 -0.09 -1.47
N GLY A 90 16.15 0.58 -1.55
CA GLY A 90 14.94 -0.03 -2.10
C GLY A 90 13.68 0.72 -1.75
N ILE A 91 12.56 0.00 -1.68
CA ILE A 91 11.29 0.58 -1.30
C ILE A 91 10.54 -0.35 -0.33
N ARG A 92 9.86 0.27 0.63
CA ARG A 92 8.93 -0.42 1.53
C ARG A 92 7.53 -0.20 0.99
N VAL A 93 6.80 -1.27 0.74
CA VAL A 93 5.38 -1.22 0.36
C VAL A 93 4.56 -1.55 1.59
N THR A 94 3.58 -0.71 1.90
CA THR A 94 2.52 -0.98 2.87
C THR A 94 1.19 -1.08 2.11
N ALA A 95 0.54 -2.23 2.19
CA ALA A 95 -0.75 -2.49 1.55
C ALA A 95 -1.79 -2.86 2.59
N GLY A 96 -3.02 -2.43 2.36
CA GLY A 96 -4.12 -2.68 3.27
C GLY A 96 -5.27 -1.75 2.95
N GLY A 97 -5.92 -1.22 3.98
CA GLY A 97 -6.87 -0.14 3.81
C GLY A 97 -8.00 -0.17 4.83
N ARG A 98 -9.11 0.49 4.48
CA ARG A 98 -10.31 0.52 5.31
C ARG A 98 -10.97 -0.86 5.30
N ALA A 99 -11.56 -1.26 6.42
CA ALA A 99 -12.34 -2.48 6.55
C ALA A 99 -13.51 -2.26 7.51
N ALA A 100 -14.65 -2.92 7.26
CA ALA A 100 -15.76 -2.87 8.21
C ALA A 100 -15.32 -3.48 9.56
N ARG A 101 -15.73 -2.83 10.66
CA ARG A 101 -15.48 -3.34 12.02
C ARG A 101 -16.56 -4.37 12.41
N PRO A 102 -16.20 -5.42 13.17
CA PRO A 102 -14.83 -5.80 13.53
C PRO A 102 -14.04 -6.30 12.32
N VAL A 103 -12.73 -6.00 12.28
CA VAL A 103 -11.85 -6.50 11.21
C VAL A 103 -11.71 -8.02 11.38
N PRO A 104 -11.91 -8.83 10.32
CA PRO A 104 -11.76 -10.27 10.43
C PRO A 104 -10.35 -10.69 10.90
N PRO A 105 -10.24 -11.65 11.83
CA PRO A 105 -8.94 -12.16 12.25
C PRO A 105 -8.19 -12.78 11.05
N GLY A 106 -6.87 -12.61 11.04
CA GLY A 106 -6.00 -13.12 9.98
C GLY A 106 -6.04 -12.35 8.65
N LEU A 107 -6.81 -11.26 8.54
CA LEU A 107 -6.80 -10.43 7.33
C LEU A 107 -5.42 -9.81 7.07
N GLU A 108 -4.73 -9.37 8.12
CA GLU A 108 -3.34 -8.89 8.04
C GLU A 108 -2.41 -9.97 7.48
N THR A 109 -2.42 -11.18 8.05
CA THR A 109 -1.65 -12.33 7.57
C THR A 109 -1.95 -12.68 6.11
N ARG A 110 -3.21 -12.53 5.67
CA ARG A 110 -3.57 -12.75 4.26
C ARG A 110 -3.02 -11.66 3.34
N ILE A 111 -2.94 -10.42 3.80
CA ILE A 111 -2.31 -9.33 3.03
C ILE A 111 -0.80 -9.56 2.97
N GLU A 112 -0.17 -9.94 4.09
CA GLU A 112 1.25 -10.30 4.17
C GLU A 112 1.58 -11.45 3.21
N ALA A 113 0.83 -12.56 3.27
CA ALA A 113 1.01 -13.69 2.35
C ALA A 113 0.87 -13.28 0.87
N LEU A 114 0.01 -12.30 0.55
CA LEU A 114 -0.12 -11.77 -0.80
C LEU A 114 1.09 -10.91 -1.20
N LEU A 115 1.67 -10.14 -0.27
CA LEU A 115 2.89 -9.36 -0.50
C LEU A 115 4.13 -10.24 -0.63
N ASP A 116 4.11 -11.41 -0.01
CA ASP A 116 5.19 -12.41 -0.02
C ASP A 116 5.07 -13.47 -1.11
N ASP A 117 3.94 -13.52 -1.83
CA ASP A 117 3.72 -14.47 -2.92
C ASP A 117 4.79 -14.30 -4.02
N PRO A 118 5.62 -15.33 -4.30
CA PRO A 118 6.75 -15.20 -5.19
C PRO A 118 6.33 -14.91 -6.65
N CYS A 119 5.19 -15.44 -7.09
CA CYS A 119 4.68 -15.24 -8.44
C CYS A 119 4.18 -13.80 -8.64
N LEU A 120 3.44 -13.28 -7.65
CA LEU A 120 2.99 -11.88 -7.65
C LEU A 120 4.19 -10.93 -7.59
N ARG A 121 5.14 -11.18 -6.68
CA ARG A 121 6.36 -10.37 -6.54
C ARG A 121 7.15 -10.34 -7.84
N ALA A 122 7.43 -11.48 -8.47
CA ALA A 122 8.16 -11.54 -9.73
C ALA A 122 7.47 -10.73 -10.82
N ARG A 123 6.13 -10.85 -10.95
CA ARG A 123 5.34 -10.09 -11.93
C ARG A 123 5.35 -8.58 -11.64
N TRP A 124 5.18 -8.19 -10.39
CA TRP A 124 5.20 -6.79 -9.98
C TRP A 124 6.56 -6.16 -10.21
N ILE A 125 7.64 -6.84 -9.82
CA ILE A 125 9.02 -6.43 -10.07
C ILE A 125 9.22 -6.27 -11.58
N ALA A 126 8.94 -7.29 -12.39
CA ALA A 126 9.11 -7.21 -13.84
C ALA A 126 8.34 -6.05 -14.48
N HIS A 127 7.14 -5.72 -13.99
CA HIS A 127 6.36 -4.60 -14.48
C HIS A 127 6.91 -3.23 -14.03
N ALA A 128 7.29 -3.12 -12.76
CA ALA A 128 7.74 -1.87 -12.14
C ALA A 128 9.22 -1.55 -12.45
N SER A 129 10.01 -2.54 -12.88
CA SER A 129 11.43 -2.39 -13.29
C SER A 129 11.59 -1.80 -14.68
N LYS A 130 10.57 -1.86 -15.54
CA LYS A 130 10.69 -1.40 -16.93
C LYS A 130 11.05 0.09 -16.98
N TRP A 131 12.25 0.41 -17.45
CA TRP A 131 12.66 1.77 -17.80
C TRP A 131 11.67 2.38 -18.79
N ALA A 132 11.40 3.68 -18.64
CA ALA A 132 11.07 4.48 -19.80
C ALA A 132 12.42 4.80 -20.45
N ALA A 133 12.53 4.49 -21.75
CA ALA A 133 13.54 5.08 -22.60
C ALA A 133 13.41 6.61 -22.58
#